data_AF-A0A9E3EWH8-F1
#
_entry.id   AF-A0A9E3EWH8-F1
#
_cell.length_a   1.000
_cell.length_b   1.000
_cell.length_c   1.000
_cell.angle_alpha   90.00
_cell.angle_beta   90.00
_cell.angle_gamma   90.00
#
_symmetry.space_group_name_H-M   'P 1'
#
loop_
_entity.id
_entity.type
_entity.pdbx_description
1 polymer ?
#
loop_
_entity_poly.entity_id
_entity_poly.type
_entity_poly.pdbx_seq_one_letter_code
_entity_poly.pdbx_strand_id
1 'polypeptide(L)'
;MTFSMSRRACLWLIPVFLLLHNAEEALTFGRYLPSLPGRLPPAVARFVHVDYAQLLVALVLATVIPFLLVAWVARRPDRSSRLWFAVLLQVVVLLNVFSHLASALFLMHGYAPGLLTALLVNLPFSLYLLRRVVRERWMSRRALWWTVPAAVLVHGPLLAGLILLGGSLAGCSEAPRRDPPQATAAPPAAVSPPESVPARASTPVVHDSTWVAVNGPTLVAFYVLPTHADSAGEVDSALDDYGYYLAEADSSLRALGFRVQAVPSRTVHLLSGRDTTVFTVPPDSADIGYYFVAPGRAPTVFYGVQVSDELIEEARAYLHPQP
;
A
#
# COMPACT_ATOMS: atom_id res chain seq x y z
N MET A 1 41.10 7.02 23.78
CA MET A 1 40.55 8.27 23.21
C MET A 1 39.16 7.97 22.65
N THR A 2 38.09 8.45 23.29
CA THR A 2 36.75 8.32 22.73
C THR A 2 36.54 9.44 21.71
N PHE A 3 36.50 9.09 20.42
CA PHE A 3 36.16 10.04 19.37
C PHE A 3 34.70 10.48 19.54
N SER A 4 34.50 11.63 20.15
CA SER A 4 33.20 12.28 20.25
C SER A 4 32.95 13.07 18.98
N MET A 5 31.86 12.78 18.25
CA MET A 5 31.41 13.61 17.11
C MET A 5 31.26 15.08 17.54
N SER A 6 31.36 16.04 16.62
CA SER A 6 31.08 17.44 16.95
C SER A 6 29.58 17.66 17.22
N ARG A 7 29.23 18.69 18.01
CA ARG A 7 27.81 19.08 18.21
C ARG A 7 27.11 19.32 16.88
N ARG A 8 27.78 20.02 15.96
CA ARG A 8 27.25 20.32 14.63
C ARG A 8 26.96 19.04 13.84
N ALA A 9 27.87 18.07 13.86
CA ALA A 9 27.65 16.78 13.21
C ALA A 9 26.42 16.07 13.79
N CYS A 10 26.30 16.03 15.12
CA CYS A 10 25.11 15.46 15.77
C CYS A 10 23.81 16.14 15.34
N LEU A 11 23.77 17.47 15.24
CA LEU A 11 22.56 18.17 14.81
C LEU A 11 22.16 17.82 13.37
N TRP A 12 23.11 17.64 12.47
CA TRP A 12 22.84 17.24 11.08
C TRP A 12 22.43 15.79 10.92
N LEU A 13 22.82 14.91 11.85
CA LEU A 13 22.36 13.51 11.84
C LEU A 13 20.86 13.38 12.13
N ILE A 14 20.23 14.36 12.81
CA ILE A 14 18.80 14.35 13.11
C ILE A 14 17.96 14.22 11.82
N PRO A 15 18.02 15.16 10.85
CA PRO A 15 17.24 15.06 9.62
C PRO A 15 17.74 13.97 8.68
N VAL A 16 19.02 13.59 8.74
CA VAL A 16 19.56 12.48 7.91
C VAL A 16 18.96 11.14 8.34
N PHE A 17 18.88 10.86 9.64
CA PHE A 17 18.27 9.62 10.11
C PHE A 17 16.76 9.62 9.96
N LEU A 18 16.11 10.78 10.10
CA LEU A 18 14.71 10.93 9.78
C LEU A 18 14.43 10.71 8.28
N LEU A 19 15.30 11.17 7.38
CA LEU A 19 15.21 10.86 5.94
C LEU A 19 15.26 9.36 5.69
N LEU A 20 16.22 8.64 6.29
CA LEU A 20 16.31 7.18 6.14
C LEU A 20 15.03 6.48 6.60
N HIS A 21 14.45 6.97 7.70
CA HIS A 21 13.19 6.47 8.23
C HIS A 21 12.01 6.72 7.30
N ASN A 22 11.84 7.96 6.85
CA ASN A 22 10.77 8.32 5.91
C ASN A 22 10.94 7.59 4.56
N ALA A 23 12.17 7.26 4.16
CA ALA A 23 12.44 6.46 2.96
C ALA A 23 11.99 4.99 3.15
N GLU A 24 12.24 4.38 4.31
CA GLU A 24 11.69 3.06 4.64
C GLU A 24 10.16 3.09 4.60
N GLU A 25 9.54 4.11 5.22
CA GLU A 25 8.08 4.27 5.20
C GLU A 25 7.58 4.37 3.76
N ALA A 26 8.14 5.27 2.93
CA ALA A 26 7.72 5.42 1.54
C ALA A 26 7.77 4.11 0.75
N LEU A 27 8.82 3.32 0.93
CA LEU A 27 9.01 2.03 0.22
C LEU A 27 8.08 0.92 0.72
N THR A 28 7.63 0.99 1.97
CA THR A 28 6.87 -0.11 2.59
C THR A 28 5.39 0.18 2.72
N PHE A 29 4.99 1.44 2.93
CA PHE A 29 3.61 1.81 3.24
C PHE A 29 2.61 1.43 2.15
N GLY A 30 3.01 1.43 0.88
CA GLY A 30 2.10 1.06 -0.22
C GLY A 30 1.48 -0.34 -0.04
N ARG A 31 2.20 -1.26 0.61
CA ARG A 31 1.70 -2.61 0.91
C ARG A 31 0.76 -2.69 2.12
N TYR A 32 0.79 -1.69 3.00
CA TYR A 32 0.05 -1.68 4.27
C TYR A 32 -1.13 -0.71 4.28
N LEU A 33 -1.13 0.27 3.37
CA LEU A 33 -2.17 1.29 3.26
C LEU A 33 -3.57 0.70 3.00
N PRO A 34 -3.75 -0.32 2.14
CA PRO A 34 -5.07 -0.93 1.93
C PRO A 34 -5.63 -1.63 3.19
N SER A 35 -4.75 -2.17 4.04
CA SER A 35 -5.13 -2.91 5.24
C SER A 35 -5.41 -2.02 6.46
N LEU A 36 -5.09 -0.72 6.39
CA LEU A 36 -5.17 0.19 7.52
C LEU A 36 -6.61 0.42 8.03
N PRO A 37 -7.62 0.68 7.17
CA PRO A 37 -8.99 0.90 7.62
C PRO A 37 -9.57 -0.28 8.41
N GLY A 38 -9.27 -1.52 8.00
CA GLY A 38 -9.74 -2.74 8.67
C GLY A 38 -9.08 -3.00 10.04
N ARG A 39 -7.95 -2.35 10.33
CA ARG A 39 -7.19 -2.51 11.59
C ARG A 39 -7.43 -1.37 12.58
N LEU A 40 -8.13 -0.32 12.17
CA LEU A 40 -8.45 0.83 13.03
C LEU A 40 -9.82 0.64 13.70
N PRO A 41 -10.02 1.18 14.92
CA PRO A 41 -11.34 1.25 15.52
C PRO A 41 -12.33 1.98 14.58
N PRO A 42 -13.60 1.52 14.45
CA PRO A 42 -14.55 2.10 13.49
C PRO A 42 -14.74 3.62 13.62
N ALA A 43 -14.67 4.14 14.85
CA ALA A 43 -14.77 5.57 15.11
C ALA A 43 -13.65 6.40 14.48
N VAL A 44 -12.47 5.79 14.27
CA VAL A 44 -11.26 6.41 13.69
C VAL A 44 -11.18 6.12 12.19
N ALA A 45 -11.47 4.89 11.76
CA ALA A 45 -11.37 4.45 10.36
C ALA A 45 -12.12 5.39 9.40
N ARG A 46 -13.31 5.86 9.77
CA ARG A 46 -14.13 6.80 8.97
C ARG A 46 -13.49 8.15 8.69
N PHE A 47 -12.48 8.54 9.47
CA PHE A 47 -11.76 9.81 9.32
C PHE A 47 -10.37 9.64 8.71
N VAL A 48 -9.93 8.40 8.51
CA VAL A 48 -8.60 8.07 7.96
C VAL A 48 -8.79 7.55 6.55
N HIS A 49 -9.02 8.48 5.62
CA HIS A 49 -8.83 8.22 4.19
C HIS A 49 -7.56 8.95 3.80
N VAL A 50 -6.48 8.19 3.64
CA VAL A 50 -5.18 8.70 3.22
C VAL A 50 -4.80 7.91 1.99
N ASP A 51 -4.74 8.57 0.84
CA ASP A 51 -4.20 7.95 -0.37
C ASP A 51 -2.67 7.91 -0.32
N TYR A 52 -2.06 7.07 -1.16
CA TYR A 52 -0.61 6.88 -1.14
C TYR A 52 0.14 8.16 -1.58
N ALA A 53 -0.41 8.95 -2.50
CA ALA A 53 0.22 10.19 -2.95
C ALA A 53 0.25 11.25 -1.85
N GLN A 54 -0.82 11.37 -1.07
CA GLN A 54 -0.92 12.23 0.11
C GLN A 54 0.11 11.86 1.15
N LEU A 55 0.26 10.57 1.42
CA LEU A 55 1.29 10.06 2.32
C LEU A 55 2.69 10.44 1.82
N LEU A 56 2.99 10.25 0.53
CA LEU A 56 4.29 10.61 -0.03
C LEU A 56 4.58 12.11 0.11
N VAL A 57 3.59 12.98 -0.15
CA VAL A 57 3.73 14.42 0.05
C VAL A 57 4.00 14.73 1.53
N ALA A 58 3.27 14.10 2.45
CA ALA A 58 3.48 14.26 3.88
C ALA A 58 4.90 13.82 4.30
N LEU A 59 5.41 12.71 3.78
CA LEU A 59 6.78 12.22 4.04
C LEU A 59 7.85 13.16 3.48
N VAL A 60 7.64 13.74 2.29
CA VAL A 60 8.53 14.75 1.72
C VAL A 60 8.59 15.98 2.62
N LEU A 61 7.43 16.49 3.05
CA LEU A 61 7.38 17.65 3.96
C LEU A 61 8.00 17.34 5.32
N ALA A 62 7.71 16.17 5.89
CA ALA A 62 8.30 15.66 7.12
C ALA A 62 9.81 15.45 7.01
N THR A 63 10.36 15.35 5.80
CA THR A 63 11.80 15.30 5.54
C THR A 63 12.39 16.70 5.41
N VAL A 64 11.82 17.54 4.54
CA VAL A 64 12.35 18.85 4.18
C VAL A 64 12.31 19.83 5.37
N ILE A 65 11.21 19.87 6.13
CA ILE A 65 11.04 20.81 7.24
C ILE A 65 12.16 20.63 8.30
N PRO A 66 12.46 19.41 8.79
CA PRO A 66 13.61 19.14 9.64
C PRO A 66 14.96 19.60 9.09
N PHE A 67 15.23 19.40 7.79
CA PHE A 67 16.45 19.91 7.16
C PHE A 67 16.53 21.43 7.24
N LEU A 68 15.44 22.13 6.93
CA LEU A 68 15.39 23.60 7.00
C LEU A 68 15.55 24.10 8.44
N LEU A 69 14.91 23.42 9.40
CA LEU A 69 15.02 23.73 10.83
C LEU A 69 16.47 23.59 11.30
N VAL A 70 17.12 22.46 11.03
CA VAL A 70 18.51 22.24 11.45
C VAL A 70 19.46 23.19 10.73
N ALA A 71 19.25 23.52 9.46
CA ALA A 71 20.01 24.55 8.76
C ALA A 71 19.88 25.91 9.46
N TRP A 72 18.68 26.29 9.92
CA TRP A 72 18.46 27.51 10.70
C TRP A 72 19.13 27.49 12.08
N VAL A 73 19.09 26.35 12.79
CA VAL A 73 19.79 26.17 14.07
C VAL A 73 21.30 26.28 13.87
N ALA A 74 21.85 25.64 12.84
CA ALA A 74 23.27 25.60 12.53
C ALA A 74 23.88 26.99 12.23
N ARG A 75 23.07 27.98 11.84
CA ARG A 75 23.55 29.37 11.67
C ARG A 75 23.97 30.04 12.98
N ARG A 76 23.41 29.63 14.13
CA ARG A 76 23.80 30.14 15.46
C ARG A 76 23.64 29.04 16.52
N PRO A 77 24.55 28.05 16.56
CA PRO A 77 24.43 26.87 17.40
C PRO A 77 24.59 27.16 18.90
N ASP A 78 25.05 28.34 19.29
CA ASP A 78 25.23 28.72 20.71
C ASP A 78 23.97 29.31 21.34
N ARG A 79 22.93 29.61 20.54
CA ARG A 79 21.67 30.11 21.09
C ARG A 79 20.83 28.95 21.63
N SER A 80 20.68 28.92 22.95
CA SER A 80 19.88 27.93 23.69
C SER A 80 18.47 27.73 23.11
N SER A 81 17.80 28.82 22.71
CA SER A 81 16.47 28.73 22.09
C SER A 81 16.45 27.98 20.75
N ARG A 82 17.51 28.07 19.94
CA ARG A 82 17.60 27.33 18.67
C ARG A 82 17.90 25.86 18.89
N LEU A 83 18.82 25.58 19.81
CA LEU A 83 19.12 24.20 20.22
C LEU A 83 17.88 23.51 20.78
N TRP A 84 17.02 24.25 21.49
CA TRP A 84 15.77 23.73 22.01
C TRP A 84 14.88 23.13 20.90
N PHE A 85 14.74 23.80 19.76
CA PHE A 85 13.96 23.26 18.63
C PHE A 85 14.58 22.01 18.01
N ALA A 86 15.91 21.94 17.88
CA ALA A 86 16.56 20.73 17.37
C ALA A 86 16.41 19.54 18.34
N VAL A 87 16.49 19.79 19.65
CA VAL A 87 16.25 18.75 20.65
C VAL A 87 14.78 18.36 20.70
N LEU A 88 13.85 19.32 20.60
CA LEU A 88 12.42 19.04 20.47
C LEU A 88 12.17 18.11 19.29
N LEU A 89 12.72 18.42 18.11
CA LEU A 89 12.62 17.55 16.94
C LEU A 89 13.14 16.14 17.24
N GLN A 90 14.29 15.99 17.92
CA GLN A 90 14.78 14.66 18.29
C GLN A 90 13.83 13.93 19.25
N VAL A 91 13.20 14.64 20.20
CA VAL A 91 12.23 14.04 21.13
C VAL A 91 10.96 13.63 20.37
N VAL A 92 10.52 14.38 19.36
CA VAL A 92 9.44 13.98 18.44
C VAL A 92 9.82 12.71 17.68
N VAL A 93 11.05 12.62 17.15
CA VAL A 93 11.55 11.39 16.50
C VAL A 93 11.59 10.21 17.46
N LEU A 94 12.01 10.41 18.72
CA LEU A 94 11.98 9.37 19.74
C LEU A 94 10.56 8.93 20.06
N LEU A 95 9.62 9.87 20.17
CA LEU A 95 8.20 9.55 20.35
C LEU A 95 7.68 8.73 19.15
N ASN A 96 8.10 9.08 17.94
CA ASN A 96 7.74 8.33 16.74
C ASN A 96 8.20 6.86 16.81
N VAL A 97 9.39 6.58 17.34
CA VAL A 97 9.84 5.18 17.55
C VAL A 97 8.82 4.38 18.37
N PHE A 98 8.29 4.97 19.45
CA PHE A 98 7.28 4.30 20.26
C PHE A 98 5.95 4.15 19.52
N SER A 99 5.57 5.10 18.66
CA SER A 99 4.40 4.97 17.78
C SER A 99 4.54 3.80 16.80
N HIS A 100 5.71 3.60 16.19
CA HIS A 100 5.97 2.44 15.33
C HIS A 100 5.95 1.13 16.10
N LEU A 101 6.57 1.10 17.29
CA LEU A 101 6.54 -0.08 18.15
C LEU A 101 5.11 -0.44 18.59
N ALA A 102 4.32 0.55 18.97
CA ALA A 102 2.91 0.34 19.31
C ALA A 102 2.11 -0.13 18.10
N SER A 103 2.32 0.47 16.93
CA SER A 103 1.66 0.06 15.69
C SER A 103 2.02 -1.38 15.31
N ALA A 104 3.29 -1.76 15.43
CA ALA A 104 3.78 -3.11 15.19
C ALA A 104 3.10 -4.13 16.12
N LEU A 105 3.02 -3.82 17.43
CA LEU A 105 2.49 -4.74 18.43
C LEU A 105 0.97 -4.84 18.42
N PHE A 106 0.26 -3.73 18.24
CA PHE A 106 -1.18 -3.66 18.50
C PHE A 106 -2.04 -3.51 17.25
N LEU A 107 -1.52 -2.92 16.16
CA LEU A 107 -2.28 -2.72 14.93
C LEU A 107 -1.90 -3.77 13.88
N MET A 108 -0.60 -3.89 13.60
CA MET A 108 -0.09 -4.71 12.51
C MET A 108 0.23 -6.14 12.93
N HIS A 109 0.27 -6.42 14.25
CA HIS A 109 0.60 -7.73 14.82
C HIS A 109 1.88 -8.34 14.21
N GLY A 110 2.88 -7.49 13.99
CA GLY A 110 4.05 -7.82 13.20
C GLY A 110 4.82 -6.58 12.79
N TYR A 111 5.36 -6.58 11.57
CA TYR A 111 6.09 -5.43 11.06
C TYR A 111 5.16 -4.24 10.77
N ALA A 112 5.58 -3.04 11.18
CA ALA A 112 4.96 -1.78 10.79
C ALA A 112 5.94 -1.00 9.89
N PRO A 113 5.46 -0.30 8.83
CA PRO A 113 6.29 0.59 8.04
C PRO A 113 7.13 1.53 8.91
N GLY A 114 8.43 1.65 8.64
CA GLY A 114 9.35 2.49 9.42
C GLY A 114 9.92 1.84 10.70
N LEU A 115 9.45 0.65 11.11
CA LEU A 115 9.88 0.00 12.36
C LEU A 115 11.37 -0.33 12.38
N LEU A 116 11.96 -0.74 11.24
CA LEU A 116 13.34 -1.20 11.21
C LEU A 116 14.30 -0.06 11.52
N THR A 117 14.18 1.06 10.80
CA THR A 117 14.97 2.27 11.03
C THR A 117 14.60 2.94 12.36
N ALA A 118 13.35 2.85 12.80
CA ALA A 118 12.96 3.33 14.13
C ALA A 118 13.79 2.67 15.23
N LEU A 119 13.93 1.35 15.20
CA LEU A 119 14.66 0.59 16.22
C LEU A 119 16.18 0.60 16.02
N LEU A 120 16.65 0.45 14.78
CA LEU A 120 18.08 0.29 14.49
C LEU A 120 18.84 1.61 14.31
N VAL A 121 18.14 2.69 13.99
CA VAL A 121 18.76 4.00 13.70
C VAL A 121 18.27 5.07 14.67
N ASN A 122 16.97 5.34 14.68
CA ASN A 122 16.42 6.48 15.41
C ASN A 122 16.48 6.29 16.93
N LEU A 123 16.17 5.09 17.44
CA LEU A 123 16.25 4.79 18.87
C LEU A 123 17.67 4.95 19.44
N PRO A 124 18.70 4.24 18.93
CA PRO A 124 20.05 4.37 19.48
C PRO A 124 20.58 5.79 19.35
N PHE A 125 20.30 6.48 18.23
CA PHE A 125 20.71 7.86 18.05
C PHE A 125 20.00 8.84 18.99
N SER A 126 18.70 8.67 19.20
CA SER A 126 17.93 9.48 20.16
C SER A 126 18.50 9.37 21.57
N LEU A 127 18.76 8.14 22.02
CA LEU A 127 19.35 7.88 23.33
C LEU A 127 20.75 8.50 23.43
N TYR A 128 21.57 8.35 22.39
CA TYR A 128 22.90 8.96 22.33
C TYR A 128 22.83 10.50 22.42
N LEU A 129 22.02 11.15 21.57
CA LEU A 129 21.92 12.61 21.50
C LEU A 129 21.38 13.18 22.82
N LEU A 130 20.31 12.61 23.37
CA LEU A 130 19.69 13.11 24.60
C LEU A 130 20.60 12.93 25.82
N ARG A 131 21.30 11.79 25.93
CA ARG A 131 22.34 11.61 26.96
C ARG A 131 23.42 12.68 26.84
N ARG A 132 23.81 13.01 25.61
CA ARG A 132 24.82 14.03 25.34
C ARG A 132 24.34 15.43 25.69
N VAL A 133 23.10 15.80 25.34
CA VAL A 133 22.46 17.08 25.71
C VAL A 133 22.52 17.30 27.22
N VAL A 134 22.23 16.26 28.00
CA VAL A 134 22.29 16.30 29.47
C VAL A 134 23.72 16.42 29.97
N ARG A 135 24.62 15.54 29.52
CA ARG A 135 26.01 15.46 29.97
C ARG A 135 26.80 16.74 29.67
N GLU A 136 26.62 17.28 28.48
CA GLU A 136 27.34 18.46 27.98
C GLU A 136 26.57 19.77 28.21
N ARG A 137 25.44 19.72 28.93
CA ARG A 137 24.63 20.88 29.32
C ARG A 137 24.30 21.81 28.14
N TRP A 138 23.88 21.25 27.01
CA TRP A 138 23.53 22.05 25.82
C TRP A 138 22.38 23.04 26.09
N MET A 139 21.53 22.73 27.07
CA MET A 139 20.48 23.61 27.59
C MET A 139 20.18 23.30 29.06
N SER A 140 19.40 24.15 29.71
CA SER A 140 18.99 23.93 31.10
C SER A 140 18.08 22.70 31.22
N ARG A 141 18.10 22.04 32.39
CA ARG A 141 17.23 20.88 32.67
C ARG A 141 15.75 21.23 32.53
N ARG A 142 15.37 22.45 32.93
CA ARG A 142 14.00 22.97 32.76
C ARG A 142 13.61 23.05 31.28
N ALA A 143 14.49 23.60 30.43
CA ALA A 143 14.23 23.68 29.01
C ALA A 143 14.10 22.29 28.37
N LEU A 144 14.99 21.35 28.76
CA LEU A 144 14.90 19.96 28.30
C LEU A 144 13.59 19.30 28.74
N TRP A 145 13.15 19.46 29.98
CA TRP A 145 11.90 18.87 30.47
C TRP A 145 10.68 19.32 29.65
N TRP A 146 10.65 20.60 29.24
CA TRP A 146 9.58 21.13 28.38
C TRP A 146 9.55 20.56 26.95
N THR A 147 10.62 19.91 26.48
CA THR A 147 10.60 19.25 25.15
C THR A 147 9.66 18.04 25.12
N VAL A 148 9.43 17.36 26.24
CA VAL A 148 8.56 16.18 26.31
C VAL A 148 7.08 16.53 26.07
N PRO A 149 6.44 17.41 26.87
CA PRO A 149 5.05 17.79 26.61
C PRO A 149 4.90 18.50 25.25
N ALA A 150 5.88 19.31 24.85
CA ALA A 150 5.88 19.91 23.52
C ALA A 150 5.95 18.86 22.41
N ALA A 151 6.73 17.79 22.56
CA ALA A 151 6.81 16.72 21.57
C ALA A 151 5.49 15.97 21.44
N VAL A 152 4.79 15.67 22.54
CA VAL A 152 3.46 15.04 22.50
C VAL A 152 2.45 15.94 21.79
N LEU A 153 2.45 17.24 22.11
CA LEU A 153 1.58 18.22 21.47
C LEU A 153 1.90 18.44 19.98
N VAL A 154 3.15 18.27 19.58
CA VAL A 154 3.56 18.42 18.17
C VAL A 154 3.30 17.13 17.40
N HIS A 155 3.71 15.96 17.89
CA HIS A 155 3.74 14.71 17.14
C HIS A 155 2.38 14.34 16.53
N GLY A 156 1.30 14.32 17.32
CA GLY A 156 -0.03 13.96 16.82
C GLY A 156 -0.61 14.99 15.83
N PRO A 157 -0.81 16.26 16.24
CA PRO A 157 -1.35 17.31 15.38
C PRO A 157 -0.49 17.61 14.15
N LEU A 158 0.84 17.52 14.23
CA LEU A 158 1.72 17.75 13.09
C LEU A 158 1.54 16.65 12.04
N LEU A 159 1.52 15.38 12.45
CA LEU A 159 1.32 14.28 11.50
C LEU A 159 -0.03 14.40 10.80
N ALA A 160 -1.10 14.64 11.57
CA ALA A 160 -2.43 14.86 11.01
C ALA A 160 -2.46 16.07 10.05
N GLY A 161 -1.84 17.18 10.45
CA GLY A 161 -1.77 18.40 9.62
C GLY A 161 -0.99 18.20 8.32
N LEU A 162 0.12 17.44 8.35
CA LEU A 162 0.90 17.13 7.15
C LEU A 162 0.14 16.24 6.17
N ILE A 163 -0.60 15.26 6.67
CA ILE A 163 -1.45 14.39 5.84
C ILE A 163 -2.57 15.20 5.18
N LEU A 164 -3.28 16.03 5.94
CA LEU A 164 -4.35 16.90 5.42
C LEU A 164 -3.83 17.88 4.36
N LEU A 165 -2.63 18.43 4.58
CA LEU A 165 -1.97 19.29 3.60
C LEU A 165 -1.58 18.51 2.35
N GLY A 166 -1.13 17.26 2.49
CA GLY A 166 -0.90 16.33 1.39
C GLY A 166 -2.14 16.15 0.51
N GLY A 167 -3.31 15.95 1.12
CA GLY A 167 -4.61 15.87 0.42
C GLY A 167 -4.93 17.11 -0.41
N SER A 168 -4.70 18.29 0.17
CA SER A 168 -4.95 19.54 -0.53
C SER A 168 -4.01 19.75 -1.73
N LEU A 169 -2.75 19.31 -1.62
CA LEU A 169 -1.75 19.45 -2.67
C LEU A 169 -1.90 18.39 -3.78
N ALA A 170 -2.24 17.15 -3.43
CA ALA A 170 -2.50 16.07 -4.37
C ALA A 170 -3.79 16.31 -5.17
N GLY A 171 -4.88 16.74 -4.50
CA GLY A 171 -6.16 17.04 -5.15
C GLY A 171 -6.12 18.20 -6.14
N CYS A 172 -5.13 19.10 -6.06
CA CYS A 172 -4.94 20.15 -7.07
C CYS A 172 -4.44 19.61 -8.42
N SER A 173 -3.96 18.36 -8.47
CA SER A 173 -3.44 17.74 -9.70
C SER A 173 -4.54 17.07 -10.53
N GLU A 174 -5.68 16.74 -9.92
CA GLU A 174 -6.89 16.23 -10.59
C GLU A 174 -7.84 17.38 -10.93
N ALA A 175 -7.45 18.22 -11.89
CA ALA A 175 -8.41 19.10 -12.54
C ALA A 175 -9.47 18.26 -13.28
N PRO A 176 -10.75 18.67 -13.32
CA PRO A 176 -11.80 17.89 -13.97
C PRO A 176 -11.43 17.62 -15.43
N ARG A 177 -11.21 16.35 -15.79
CA ARG A 177 -11.20 15.95 -17.20
C ARG A 177 -12.53 16.39 -17.78
N ARG A 178 -12.49 17.34 -18.72
CA ARG A 178 -13.65 17.63 -19.55
C ARG A 178 -13.97 16.35 -20.30
N ASP A 179 -15.15 15.81 -20.06
CA ASP A 179 -15.70 14.73 -20.88
C ASP A 179 -15.56 15.13 -22.36
N PRO A 180 -14.95 14.28 -23.21
CA PRO A 180 -14.98 14.54 -24.64
C PRO A 180 -16.44 14.59 -25.10
N PRO A 181 -16.79 15.51 -26.03
CA PRO A 181 -18.16 15.62 -26.50
C PRO A 181 -18.62 14.27 -27.05
N GLN A 182 -19.73 13.75 -26.50
CA GLN A 182 -20.40 12.56 -26.99
C GLN A 182 -20.68 12.74 -28.49
N ALA A 183 -19.91 12.02 -29.31
CA ALA A 183 -20.18 11.93 -30.73
C ALA A 183 -21.51 11.22 -30.92
N THR A 184 -22.51 11.96 -31.39
CA THR A 184 -23.81 11.46 -31.80
C THR A 184 -23.62 10.40 -32.88
N ALA A 185 -23.82 9.14 -32.52
CA ALA A 185 -23.78 8.02 -33.45
C ALA A 185 -24.96 8.11 -34.44
N ALA A 186 -24.64 8.26 -35.73
CA ALA A 186 -25.59 8.06 -36.81
C ALA A 186 -25.84 6.55 -37.04
N PRO A 187 -27.05 6.13 -37.47
CA PRO A 187 -27.37 4.72 -37.68
C PRO A 187 -26.63 4.13 -38.91
N PRO A 188 -26.35 2.81 -38.91
CA PRO A 188 -25.54 2.19 -39.96
C PRO A 188 -26.35 2.01 -41.25
N ALA A 189 -25.76 2.45 -42.36
CA ALA A 189 -26.21 2.11 -43.71
C ALA A 189 -25.83 0.66 -44.04
N ALA A 190 -26.77 -0.07 -44.65
CA ALA A 190 -26.59 -1.43 -45.11
C ALA A 190 -25.50 -1.52 -46.20
N VAL A 191 -24.54 -2.42 -46.02
CA VAL A 191 -23.50 -2.75 -47.00
C VAL A 191 -23.68 -4.20 -47.44
N SER A 192 -23.80 -4.37 -48.76
CA SER A 192 -23.90 -5.63 -49.50
C SER A 192 -22.63 -6.49 -49.38
N PRO A 193 -22.68 -7.82 -49.65
CA PRO A 193 -21.59 -8.73 -49.36
C PRO A 193 -20.47 -8.64 -50.41
N PRO A 194 -19.19 -8.81 -50.03
CA PRO A 194 -18.12 -8.86 -51.01
C PRO A 194 -17.88 -10.27 -51.53
N GLU A 195 -17.63 -10.27 -52.84
CA GLU A 195 -17.03 -11.28 -53.68
C GLU A 195 -15.69 -11.81 -53.14
N SER A 196 -15.40 -13.03 -53.54
CA SER A 196 -14.31 -13.91 -53.14
C SER A 196 -12.89 -13.50 -53.58
N VAL A 197 -11.90 -14.11 -52.88
CA VAL A 197 -10.48 -14.40 -53.24
C VAL A 197 -9.41 -13.43 -52.70
N PRO A 198 -8.18 -13.85 -52.31
CA PRO A 198 -7.66 -15.11 -51.73
C PRO A 198 -6.95 -14.92 -50.37
N ALA A 199 -6.56 -16.06 -49.78
CA ALA A 199 -5.76 -16.25 -48.57
C ALA A 199 -4.66 -15.20 -48.32
N ARG A 200 -4.78 -14.50 -47.18
CA ARG A 200 -3.68 -13.83 -46.49
C ARG A 200 -3.36 -14.58 -45.21
N ALA A 201 -2.06 -14.70 -44.98
CA ALA A 201 -1.42 -15.37 -43.86
C ALA A 201 -2.11 -15.07 -42.52
N SER A 202 -2.39 -16.14 -41.80
CA SER A 202 -2.79 -16.14 -40.40
C SER A 202 -1.75 -15.37 -39.58
N THR A 203 -2.07 -14.14 -39.20
CA THR A 203 -1.44 -13.53 -38.03
C THR A 203 -1.76 -14.41 -36.82
N PRO A 204 -0.77 -14.80 -36.00
CA PRO A 204 -1.05 -15.58 -34.81
C PRO A 204 -1.88 -14.69 -33.88
N VAL A 205 -3.11 -15.11 -33.59
CA VAL A 205 -3.85 -14.63 -32.43
C VAL A 205 -2.93 -14.90 -31.24
N VAL A 206 -2.50 -13.83 -30.57
CA VAL A 206 -1.63 -13.91 -29.40
C VAL A 206 -2.31 -14.83 -28.39
N HIS A 207 -1.67 -15.95 -28.10
CA HIS A 207 -2.18 -16.96 -27.16
C HIS A 207 -2.12 -16.38 -25.75
N ASP A 208 -3.24 -15.82 -25.29
CA ASP A 208 -3.44 -15.34 -23.92
C ASP A 208 -3.82 -16.48 -22.96
N SER A 209 -3.76 -17.75 -23.41
CA SER A 209 -4.17 -18.92 -22.63
C SER A 209 -3.15 -19.32 -21.57
N THR A 210 -3.58 -19.42 -20.30
CA THR A 210 -2.74 -19.98 -19.22
C THR A 210 -3.20 -21.38 -18.83
N TRP A 211 -2.25 -22.30 -18.64
CA TRP A 211 -2.52 -23.68 -18.21
C TRP A 211 -2.43 -23.83 -16.68
N VAL A 212 -3.41 -24.50 -16.09
CA VAL A 212 -3.53 -24.79 -14.65
C VAL A 212 -3.73 -26.28 -14.45
N ALA A 213 -2.83 -26.93 -13.69
CA ALA A 213 -2.97 -28.34 -13.34
C ALA A 213 -3.88 -28.51 -12.10
N VAL A 214 -4.96 -29.27 -12.25
CA VAL A 214 -5.98 -29.56 -11.23
C VAL A 214 -5.82 -30.99 -10.73
N ASN A 215 -5.01 -31.16 -9.69
CA ASN A 215 -4.78 -32.46 -9.02
C ASN A 215 -5.56 -32.62 -7.70
N GLY A 216 -6.35 -31.60 -7.34
CA GLY A 216 -7.11 -31.49 -6.10
C GLY A 216 -7.92 -30.19 -6.11
N PRO A 217 -8.58 -29.81 -4.99
CA PRO A 217 -9.26 -28.52 -4.89
C PRO A 217 -8.34 -27.37 -5.29
N THR A 218 -8.76 -26.61 -6.29
CA THR A 218 -7.99 -25.52 -6.89
C THR A 218 -8.91 -24.32 -7.03
N LEU A 219 -8.44 -23.18 -6.52
CA LEU A 219 -9.03 -21.88 -6.76
C LEU A 219 -8.20 -21.20 -7.85
N VAL A 220 -8.81 -21.00 -9.02
CA VAL A 220 -8.25 -20.16 -10.06
C VAL A 220 -8.83 -18.77 -9.88
N ALA A 221 -8.00 -17.85 -9.44
CA ALA A 221 -8.37 -16.45 -9.32
C ALA A 221 -7.96 -15.77 -10.64
N PHE A 222 -8.92 -15.28 -11.41
CA PHE A 222 -8.66 -14.69 -12.73
C PHE A 222 -8.85 -13.18 -12.72
N TYR A 223 -8.10 -12.49 -13.57
CA TYR A 223 -8.32 -11.08 -13.86
C TYR A 223 -7.90 -10.73 -15.28
N VAL A 224 -8.52 -9.70 -15.87
CA VAL A 224 -8.22 -9.22 -17.21
C VAL A 224 -7.59 -7.84 -17.10
N LEU A 225 -6.38 -7.69 -17.63
CA LEU A 225 -5.73 -6.39 -17.70
C LEU A 225 -6.36 -5.58 -18.85
N PRO A 226 -6.74 -4.32 -18.62
CA PRO A 226 -7.34 -3.49 -19.65
C PRO A 226 -6.28 -3.21 -20.72
N THR A 227 -6.66 -3.39 -21.99
CA THR A 227 -5.80 -3.10 -23.15
C THR A 227 -5.76 -1.61 -23.51
N HIS A 228 -6.65 -0.80 -22.91
CA HIS A 228 -6.79 0.64 -23.18
C HIS A 228 -6.69 1.46 -21.88
N ALA A 229 -5.99 2.60 -21.96
CA ALA A 229 -5.67 3.45 -20.82
C ALA A 229 -6.89 4.12 -20.15
N ASP A 230 -8.02 4.24 -20.86
CA ASP A 230 -9.19 4.97 -20.36
C ASP A 230 -9.97 4.20 -19.28
N SER A 231 -9.81 2.88 -19.20
CA SER A 231 -10.40 2.01 -18.17
C SER A 231 -9.40 1.63 -17.07
N ALA A 232 -8.17 2.16 -17.12
CA ALA A 232 -7.11 1.73 -16.23
C ALA A 232 -7.40 2.07 -14.75
N GLY A 233 -7.95 3.25 -14.44
CA GLY A 233 -8.07 3.71 -13.05
C GLY A 233 -9.08 2.94 -12.19
N GLU A 234 -10.25 2.58 -12.73
CA GLU A 234 -11.26 1.80 -11.99
C GLU A 234 -10.85 0.34 -11.84
N VAL A 235 -10.21 -0.22 -12.89
CA VAL A 235 -9.68 -1.59 -12.86
C VAL A 235 -8.48 -1.70 -11.91
N ASP A 236 -7.65 -0.66 -11.77
CA ASP A 236 -6.51 -0.64 -10.83
C ASP A 236 -6.98 -0.75 -9.37
N SER A 237 -8.01 0.02 -8.99
CA SER A 237 -8.59 -0.06 -7.64
C SER A 237 -9.20 -1.43 -7.36
N ALA A 238 -9.92 -2.01 -8.32
CA ALA A 238 -10.53 -3.33 -8.16
C ALA A 238 -9.47 -4.45 -8.11
N LEU A 239 -8.37 -4.31 -8.86
CA LEU A 239 -7.24 -5.25 -8.83
C LEU A 239 -6.47 -5.18 -7.51
N ASP A 240 -6.32 -3.98 -6.93
CA ASP A 240 -5.70 -3.79 -5.62
C ASP A 240 -6.54 -4.46 -4.52
N ASP A 241 -7.85 -4.20 -4.49
CA ASP A 241 -8.78 -4.83 -3.53
C ASP A 241 -8.80 -6.35 -3.71
N TYR A 242 -8.88 -6.83 -4.95
CA TYR A 242 -8.78 -8.24 -5.30
C TYR A 242 -7.49 -8.89 -4.77
N GLY A 243 -6.34 -8.26 -5.03
CA GLY A 243 -5.05 -8.74 -4.57
C GLY A 243 -4.96 -8.78 -3.04
N TYR A 244 -5.50 -7.77 -2.38
CA TYR A 244 -5.55 -7.68 -0.93
C TYR A 244 -6.38 -8.82 -0.30
N TYR A 245 -7.64 -8.98 -0.71
CA TYR A 245 -8.52 -10.00 -0.12
C TYR A 245 -8.08 -11.42 -0.44
N LEU A 246 -7.56 -11.67 -1.65
CA LEU A 246 -7.01 -12.98 -2.01
C LEU A 246 -5.78 -13.32 -1.16
N ALA A 247 -4.88 -12.36 -0.92
CA ALA A 247 -3.70 -12.56 -0.10
C ALA A 247 -4.06 -12.81 1.38
N GLU A 248 -5.07 -12.11 1.89
CA GLU A 248 -5.59 -12.32 3.25
C GLU A 248 -6.22 -13.72 3.41
N ALA A 249 -6.98 -14.19 2.40
CA ALA A 249 -7.64 -15.49 2.43
C ALA A 249 -6.71 -16.69 2.14
N ASP A 250 -5.54 -16.48 1.49
CA ASP A 250 -4.68 -17.56 0.96
C ASP A 250 -4.33 -18.62 2.01
N SER A 251 -3.97 -18.21 3.22
CA SER A 251 -3.60 -19.14 4.29
C SER A 251 -4.77 -20.03 4.72
N SER A 252 -5.97 -19.46 4.88
CA SER A 252 -7.20 -20.17 5.21
C SER A 252 -7.65 -21.11 4.09
N LEU A 253 -7.56 -20.66 2.84
CA LEU A 253 -7.88 -21.48 1.66
C LEU A 253 -6.93 -22.69 1.56
N ARG A 254 -5.63 -22.49 1.78
CA ARG A 254 -4.65 -23.59 1.81
C ARG A 254 -4.89 -24.54 2.97
N ALA A 255 -5.28 -24.04 4.14
CA ALA A 255 -5.65 -24.86 5.28
C ALA A 255 -6.90 -25.73 4.99
N LEU A 256 -7.82 -25.26 4.15
CA LEU A 256 -8.96 -26.03 3.62
C LEU A 256 -8.56 -27.03 2.51
N GLY A 257 -7.29 -27.03 2.09
CA GLY A 257 -6.77 -27.94 1.06
C GLY A 257 -6.81 -27.39 -0.37
N PHE A 258 -7.12 -26.09 -0.55
CA PHE A 258 -7.06 -25.47 -1.87
C PHE A 258 -5.63 -25.15 -2.31
N ARG A 259 -5.37 -25.32 -3.60
CA ARG A 259 -4.29 -24.64 -4.30
C ARG A 259 -4.82 -23.35 -4.92
N VAL A 260 -4.22 -22.22 -4.60
CA VAL A 260 -4.59 -20.91 -5.16
C VAL A 260 -3.64 -20.56 -6.30
N GLN A 261 -4.20 -20.21 -7.47
CA GLN A 261 -3.43 -19.77 -8.63
C GLN A 261 -4.08 -18.54 -9.27
N ALA A 262 -3.33 -17.43 -9.33
CA ALA A 262 -3.74 -16.21 -10.02
C ALA A 262 -3.41 -16.29 -11.51
N VAL A 263 -4.34 -15.90 -12.37
CA VAL A 263 -4.22 -16.00 -13.83
C VAL A 263 -4.68 -14.70 -14.50
N PRO A 264 -3.77 -13.91 -15.11
CA PRO A 264 -4.11 -12.67 -15.81
C PRO A 264 -4.67 -12.95 -17.22
N SER A 265 -5.76 -13.71 -17.34
CA SER A 265 -6.31 -14.09 -18.64
C SER A 265 -7.81 -14.33 -18.62
N ARG A 266 -8.47 -14.03 -19.75
CA ARG A 266 -9.86 -14.41 -20.03
C ARG A 266 -10.05 -15.90 -20.29
N THR A 267 -9.01 -16.62 -20.68
CA THR A 267 -9.10 -18.03 -21.06
C THR A 267 -8.12 -18.86 -20.24
N VAL A 268 -8.66 -19.77 -19.45
CA VAL A 268 -7.90 -20.68 -18.59
C VAL A 268 -8.08 -22.11 -19.08
N HIS A 269 -6.96 -22.79 -19.31
CA HIS A 269 -6.93 -24.21 -19.65
C HIS A 269 -6.64 -25.01 -18.40
N LEU A 270 -7.59 -25.85 -17.99
CA LEU A 270 -7.52 -26.68 -16.80
C LEU A 270 -7.14 -28.10 -17.22
N LEU A 271 -6.05 -28.63 -16.66
CA LEU A 271 -5.60 -30.00 -16.89
C LEU A 271 -5.87 -30.84 -15.65
N SER A 272 -6.83 -31.78 -15.75
CA SER A 272 -7.15 -32.73 -14.68
C SER A 272 -6.84 -34.15 -15.16
N GLY A 273 -5.66 -34.66 -14.82
CA GLY A 273 -5.19 -35.95 -15.32
C GLY A 273 -4.93 -35.91 -16.83
N ARG A 274 -5.75 -36.62 -17.62
CA ARG A 274 -5.69 -36.60 -19.11
C ARG A 274 -6.73 -35.68 -19.73
N ASP A 275 -7.68 -35.18 -18.93
CA ASP A 275 -8.77 -34.35 -19.42
C ASP A 275 -8.37 -32.87 -19.41
N THR A 276 -8.76 -32.16 -20.46
CA THR A 276 -8.56 -30.72 -20.59
C THR A 276 -9.91 -30.02 -20.66
N THR A 277 -10.13 -29.08 -19.76
CA THR A 277 -11.32 -28.22 -19.74
C THR A 277 -10.89 -26.78 -20.01
N VAL A 278 -11.62 -26.07 -20.86
CA VAL A 278 -11.36 -24.65 -21.13
C VAL A 278 -12.45 -23.83 -20.45
N PHE A 279 -12.04 -22.95 -19.56
CA PHE A 279 -12.90 -21.92 -18.97
C PHE A 279 -12.61 -20.60 -19.68
N THR A 280 -13.66 -19.92 -20.15
CA THR A 280 -13.57 -18.58 -20.73
C THR A 280 -14.50 -17.64 -19.99
N VAL A 281 -13.95 -16.52 -19.51
CA VAL A 281 -14.69 -15.46 -18.84
C VAL A 281 -15.68 -14.84 -19.83
N PRO A 282 -16.99 -14.82 -19.53
CA PRO A 282 -18.00 -14.22 -20.41
C PRO A 282 -17.73 -12.73 -20.67
N PRO A 283 -17.98 -12.20 -21.89
CA PRO A 283 -17.75 -10.80 -22.21
C PRO A 283 -18.53 -9.80 -21.33
N ASP A 284 -19.70 -10.22 -20.87
CA ASP A 284 -20.62 -9.38 -20.06
C ASP A 284 -20.43 -9.59 -18.54
N SER A 285 -19.37 -10.30 -18.14
CA SER A 285 -19.05 -10.55 -16.73
C SER A 285 -17.98 -9.58 -16.22
N ALA A 286 -17.82 -9.51 -14.91
CA ALA A 286 -16.72 -8.73 -14.33
C ALA A 286 -15.37 -9.28 -14.79
N ASP A 287 -14.43 -8.38 -15.10
CA ASP A 287 -13.08 -8.72 -15.54
C ASP A 287 -12.21 -9.34 -14.43
N ILE A 288 -12.74 -9.55 -13.23
CA ILE A 288 -12.10 -10.18 -12.08
C ILE A 288 -13.05 -11.24 -11.52
N GLY A 289 -12.50 -12.37 -11.06
CA GLY A 289 -13.31 -13.36 -10.36
C GLY A 289 -12.55 -14.60 -9.90
N TYR A 290 -13.33 -15.59 -9.47
CA TYR A 290 -12.89 -16.77 -8.76
C TYR A 290 -13.56 -18.01 -9.36
N TYR A 291 -12.74 -18.99 -9.76
CA TYR A 291 -13.20 -20.24 -10.35
C TYR A 291 -12.73 -21.41 -9.51
N PHE A 292 -13.68 -22.02 -8.79
CA PHE A 292 -13.47 -23.18 -7.93
C PHE A 292 -13.60 -24.46 -8.74
N VAL A 293 -12.57 -25.31 -8.68
CA VAL A 293 -12.54 -26.57 -9.42
C VAL A 293 -11.86 -27.67 -8.60
N ALA A 294 -12.36 -28.91 -8.72
CA ALA A 294 -11.77 -30.09 -8.11
C ALA A 294 -12.04 -31.33 -8.99
N PRO A 295 -11.15 -32.34 -8.98
CA PRO A 295 -11.39 -33.57 -9.73
C PRO A 295 -12.70 -34.24 -9.32
N GLY A 296 -13.54 -34.59 -10.30
CA GLY A 296 -14.82 -35.26 -10.06
C GLY A 296 -15.94 -34.37 -9.51
N ARG A 297 -15.75 -33.04 -9.47
CA ARG A 297 -16.77 -32.09 -8.98
C ARG A 297 -17.11 -31.05 -10.04
N ALA A 298 -18.38 -30.64 -10.07
CA ALA A 298 -18.82 -29.55 -10.93
C ALA A 298 -18.19 -28.22 -10.45
N PRO A 299 -17.65 -27.39 -11.35
CA PRO A 299 -17.02 -26.13 -10.99
C PRO A 299 -18.04 -25.07 -10.57
N THR A 300 -17.61 -24.13 -9.73
CA THR A 300 -18.39 -22.94 -9.33
C THR A 300 -17.60 -21.68 -9.66
N VAL A 301 -18.27 -20.66 -10.19
CA VAL A 301 -17.65 -19.38 -10.56
C VAL A 301 -18.34 -18.22 -9.85
N PHE A 302 -17.53 -17.28 -9.37
CA PHE A 302 -17.96 -16.01 -8.80
C PHE A 302 -17.26 -14.88 -9.54
N TYR A 303 -18.03 -13.86 -9.93
CA TYR A 303 -17.52 -12.68 -10.63
C TYR A 303 -17.49 -11.49 -9.68
N GLY A 304 -16.50 -10.62 -9.88
CA GLY A 304 -16.24 -9.46 -9.04
C GLY A 304 -15.26 -9.75 -7.90
N VAL A 305 -14.91 -8.69 -7.19
CA VAL A 305 -14.09 -8.77 -5.98
C VAL A 305 -14.95 -9.33 -4.85
N GLN A 306 -14.39 -10.30 -4.12
CA GLN A 306 -14.99 -10.91 -2.92
C GLN A 306 -14.10 -10.54 -1.74
N VAL A 307 -14.71 -10.20 -0.61
CA VAL A 307 -13.95 -10.00 0.63
C VAL A 307 -13.44 -11.34 1.15
N SER A 308 -12.40 -11.31 1.98
CA SER A 308 -11.68 -12.50 2.41
C SER A 308 -12.56 -13.53 3.12
N ASP A 309 -13.45 -13.10 4.02
CA ASP A 309 -14.37 -13.99 4.74
C ASP A 309 -15.39 -14.68 3.81
N GLU A 310 -15.98 -13.93 2.87
CA GLU A 310 -16.91 -14.47 1.87
C GLU A 310 -16.21 -15.51 0.99
N LEU A 311 -14.99 -15.22 0.53
CA LEU A 311 -14.22 -16.15 -0.29
C LEU A 311 -13.91 -17.46 0.46
N ILE A 312 -13.66 -17.39 1.78
CA ILE A 312 -13.44 -18.57 2.64
C ILE A 312 -14.74 -19.34 2.85
N GLU A 313 -15.87 -18.66 3.06
CA GLU A 313 -17.18 -19.30 3.20
C GLU A 313 -17.58 -20.02 1.91
N GLU A 314 -17.41 -19.39 0.75
CA GLU A 314 -17.68 -20.00 -0.55
C GLU A 314 -16.76 -21.21 -0.81
N ALA A 315 -15.49 -21.13 -0.40
CA ALA A 315 -14.58 -22.27 -0.48
C ALA A 315 -15.05 -23.45 0.37
N ARG A 316 -15.59 -23.20 1.58
CA ARG A 316 -16.16 -24.26 2.44
C ARG A 316 -17.43 -24.84 1.82
N ALA A 317 -18.34 -24.00 1.34
CA ALA A 317 -19.55 -24.44 0.66
C ALA A 317 -19.22 -25.28 -0.59
N TYR A 318 -18.19 -24.89 -1.33
CA TYR A 318 -17.69 -25.65 -2.47
C TYR A 318 -17.05 -26.98 -2.08
N LEU A 319 -16.54 -27.19 -0.86
CA LEU A 319 -16.06 -28.52 -0.44
C LEU A 319 -17.14 -29.36 0.23
N HIS A 320 -18.02 -28.71 0.98
CA HIS A 320 -19.06 -29.31 1.80
C HIS A 320 -20.40 -28.64 1.47
N PRO A 321 -21.06 -29.05 0.38
CA PRO A 321 -22.35 -28.48 0.02
C PRO A 321 -23.35 -28.89 1.10
N GLN A 322 -24.08 -27.92 1.65
CA GLN A 322 -25.18 -28.23 2.55
C GLN A 322 -26.24 -29.02 1.74
N PRO A 323 -26.80 -30.10 2.31
CA PRO A 323 -27.75 -30.98 1.61
C PRO A 323 -29.06 -30.31 1.24
#